data_AF-A0A5K1C825-F1
#
_entry.id   AF-A0A5K1C825-F1
#
_cell.length_a   1.000
_cell.length_b   1.000
_cell.length_c   1.000
_cell.angle_alpha   90.00
_cell.angle_beta   90.00
_cell.angle_gamma   90.00
#
_symmetry.space_group_name_H-M   'P 1'
#
loop_
_entity.id
_entity.type
_entity.pdbx_description
1 polymer ?
#
loop_
_entity_poly.entity_id
_entity_poly.type
_entity_poly.pdbx_seq_one_letter_code
_entity_poly.pdbx_strand_id
1 'polypeptide(L)' 'NNSETVPNELLVLIMETGLLCSRKSPTERMGMKEVVARL' A
#
# COMPACT_ATOMS: atom_id res chain seq x y z
N ASN A 1 14.09 23.09 6.19
CA ASN A 1 12.64 22.84 6.06
C ASN A 1 12.47 21.47 5.44
N ASN A 2 12.37 20.42 6.26
CA ASN A 2 12.44 19.03 5.78
C ASN A 2 11.10 18.31 6.05
N SER A 3 9.99 19.04 6.03
CA SER A 3 8.69 18.59 6.51
C SER A 3 7.69 18.26 5.39
N GLU A 4 8.14 18.17 4.14
CA GLU A 4 7.25 17.98 2.97
C GLU A 4 7.33 16.58 2.32
N THR A 5 8.21 15.68 2.78
CA THR A 5 8.40 14.37 2.15
C THR A 5 7.54 13.24 2.73
N VAL A 6 7.18 13.31 4.01
CA VAL A 6 6.44 12.24 4.73
C VAL A 6 5.03 11.95 4.17
N PRO A 7 4.21 12.96 3.79
CA PRO A 7 2.85 12.70 3.29
C PRO A 7 2.84 11.95 1.95
N ASN A 8 3.85 12.22 1.09
CA ASN A 8 3.94 11.62 -0.23
C ASN A 8 4.34 10.15 -0.15
N GLU A 9 5.27 9.79 0.75
CA GLU A 9 5.70 8.41 0.93
C GLU A 9 4.57 7.53 1.47
N LEU A 10 3.80 8.02 2.44
CA LEU A 10 2.64 7.30 2.96
C LEU A 10 1.54 7.14 1.89
N LEU A 11 1.30 8.17 1.08
CA LEU A 11 0.33 8.11 -0.02
C LEU A 11 0.75 7.07 -1.08
N VAL A 12 2.03 7.03 -1.44
CA VAL A 12 2.58 6.04 -2.37
C VAL A 12 2.38 4.63 -1.80
N LEU A 13 2.73 4.41 -0.52
CA LEU A 13 2.55 3.13 0.15
C LEU A 13 1.09 2.65 0.15
N ILE A 14 0.14 3.56 0.41
CA ILE A 14 -1.30 3.26 0.37
C ILE A 14 -1.74 2.91 -1.06
N MET A 15 -1.30 3.67 -2.08
CA MET A 15 -1.64 3.39 -3.47
C MET A 15 -1.09 2.03 -3.94
N GLU A 16 0.16 1.71 -3.63
CA GLU A 16 0.77 0.42 -3.96
C GLU A 16 0.04 -0.74 -3.28
N THR A 17 -0.29 -0.58 -2.00
CA THR A 17 -1.05 -1.57 -1.25
C THR A 17 -2.45 -1.76 -1.85
N GLY A 18 -3.14 -0.67 -2.21
CA GLY A 18 -4.43 -0.70 -2.90
C GLY A 18 -4.37 -1.41 -4.25
N LEU A 19 -3.30 -1.20 -5.03
CA LEU A 19 -3.08 -1.86 -6.31
C LEU A 19 -2.89 -3.38 -6.15
N LEU A 20 -2.13 -3.80 -5.13
CA LEU A 20 -1.91 -5.22 -4.82
C LEU A 20 -3.19 -5.89 -4.29
N CYS A 21 -4.02 -5.18 -3.53
CA CYS A 21 -5.33 -5.68 -3.10
C CYS A 21 -6.33 -5.79 -4.25
N SER A 22 -6.18 -4.97 -5.29
CA SER A 22 -7.14 -4.87 -6.41
C SER A 22 -6.81 -5.78 -7.60
N ARG A 23 -5.88 -6.73 -7.45
CA ARG A 23 -5.56 -7.70 -8.51
C ARG A 23 -6.82 -8.48 -8.93
N LYS A 24 -6.96 -8.71 -10.24
CA LYS A 24 -8.13 -9.36 -10.82
C LYS A 24 -8.31 -10.77 -10.26
N SER A 25 -7.26 -11.59 -10.28
CA SER A 25 -7.29 -12.92 -9.69
C SER A 25 -7.25 -12.84 -8.16
N PRO A 26 -8.17 -13.51 -7.44
CA PRO A 26 -8.14 -13.58 -5.98
C PRO A 26 -6.83 -14.14 -5.42
N THR A 27 -6.18 -15.07 -6.12
CA THR A 27 -4.92 -15.70 -5.67
C THR A 27 -3.71 -14.78 -5.80
N GLU A 28 -3.81 -13.72 -6.61
CA GLU A 28 -2.75 -12.74 -6.80
C GLU A 28 -2.90 -11.53 -5.87
N ARG A 29 -4.02 -11.43 -5.14
CA ARG A 29 -4.24 -10.34 -4.19
C ARG A 29 -3.34 -10.52 -2.97
N MET A 30 -2.83 -9.40 -2.47
CA MET A 30 -2.13 -9.38 -1.20
C MET A 30 -3.04 -9.92 -0.08
N GLY A 31 -2.50 -10.77 0.80
CA GLY A 31 -3.23 -11.28 1.95
C GLY A 31 -3.42 -10.22 3.03
N MET A 32 -4.54 -10.26 3.76
CA MET A 32 -4.84 -9.23 4.78
C MET A 32 -3.78 -9.09 5.88
N LYS A 33 -3.08 -10.18 6.22
CA LYS A 33 -1.97 -10.13 7.18
C LYS A 33 -0.80 -9.26 6.67
N GLU A 34 -0.52 -9.33 5.37
CA GLU A 34 0.53 -8.53 4.72
C GLU A 34 0.09 -7.06 4.60
N VAL A 35 -1.19 -6.80 4.32
CA VAL A 35 -1.75 -5.43 4.28
C VAL A 35 -1.55 -4.73 5.63
N VAL A 36 -1.90 -5.39 6.74
CA VAL A 36 -1.75 -4.85 8.11
C VAL A 36 -0.28 -4.76 8.55
N ALA A 37 0.61 -5.57 7.98
CA ALA A 37 2.04 -5.45 8.28
C ALA A 37 2.68 -4.25 7.55
N ARG A 38 2.13 -3.87 6.39
CA ARG A 38 2.62 -2.77 5.56
C ARG A 38 2.07 -1.40 5.94
N LEU A 39 0.85 -1.34 6.49
CA LEU A 39 0.17 -0.11 6.91
C LEU A 39 -0.01 -0.11 8.43
#